data_AF-A0A839E7C8-F1
#
_entry.id   AF-A0A839E7C8-F1
#
_cell.length_a   1.000
_cell.length_b   1.000
_cell.length_c   1.000
_cell.angle_alpha   90.00
_cell.angle_beta   90.00
_cell.angle_gamma   90.00
#
_symmetry.space_group_name_H-M   'P 1'
#
loop_
_entity.id
_entity.type
_entity.pdbx_description
1 polymer ?
#
loop_
_entity_poly.entity_id
_entity_poly.type
_entity_poly.pdbx_seq_one_letter_code
_entity_poly.pdbx_strand_id
1 'polypeptide(L)'
;MPDSPPTLAQYCTALRQDPWAWQQVARRSRVMSEFRSVLARRGHLEQPPGHRPERWHGQPLALRALVTCGFARVYEISRSTFPGSTRCEAYEADADLTTMQDLAVDLLSTVAAVTAPMPGIVLTAKARGVSVHAAVGGVLGTTVTPDTSRETLQRLAVEQGIVVDEAASVAELVYAVYEQRVVPVTHAPQLYTDFPTNAFPLARTCAHDERLAQRWTLVAAGGEIAAATAEEPDPATIQQRMRTPDGDAEWWSVLAGMPPAAGITVHLDHLMTTPVSRIGGTTDESTQDDPECDGNSH
;
A
#
# COMPACT_ATOMS: atom_id res chain seq x y z
N MET A 1 12.95 5.22 -32.25
CA MET A 1 11.51 5.06 -31.95
C MET A 1 11.41 4.13 -30.75
N PRO A 2 10.58 4.37 -29.74
CA PRO A 2 10.36 3.33 -28.74
C PRO A 2 9.73 2.14 -29.46
N ASP A 3 10.25 0.94 -29.23
CA ASP A 3 9.74 -0.28 -29.85
C ASP A 3 8.23 -0.39 -29.62
N SER A 4 7.48 -0.70 -30.69
CA SER A 4 6.04 -0.95 -30.56
C SER A 4 5.82 -2.09 -29.56
N PRO A 5 4.79 -2.00 -28.69
CA PRO A 5 4.52 -3.04 -27.71
C PRO A 5 4.36 -4.40 -28.41
N PRO A 6 4.79 -5.50 -27.78
CA PRO A 6 4.72 -6.82 -28.39
C PRO A 6 3.27 -7.16 -28.73
N THR A 7 3.07 -7.78 -29.90
CA THR A 7 1.79 -8.38 -30.26
C THR A 7 1.42 -9.48 -29.25
N LEU A 8 0.13 -9.80 -29.14
CA LEU A 8 -0.34 -10.90 -28.29
C LEU A 8 0.36 -12.23 -28.62
N ALA A 9 0.63 -12.50 -29.89
CA ALA A 9 1.35 -13.71 -30.32
C ALA A 9 2.81 -13.71 -29.86
N GLN A 10 3.49 -12.57 -29.91
CA GLN A 10 4.85 -12.40 -29.38
C GLN A 10 4.87 -12.58 -27.86
N TYR A 11 3.92 -11.99 -27.13
CA TYR A 11 3.78 -12.18 -25.69
C TYR A 11 3.58 -13.66 -25.32
N CYS A 12 2.62 -14.35 -25.95
CA CYS A 12 2.36 -15.76 -25.69
C CYS A 12 3.55 -16.68 -26.05
N THR A 13 4.34 -16.29 -27.04
CA THR A 13 5.55 -17.04 -27.41
C THR A 13 6.66 -16.80 -26.40
N ALA A 14 6.91 -15.56 -26.00
CA ALA A 14 7.87 -15.21 -24.95
C ALA A 14 7.50 -15.90 -23.62
N LEU A 15 6.24 -15.87 -23.21
CA LEU A 15 5.77 -16.50 -21.97
C LEU A 15 5.98 -18.02 -21.96
N ARG A 16 5.86 -18.69 -23.12
CA ARG A 16 6.12 -20.14 -23.24
C ARG A 16 7.61 -20.48 -23.24
N GLN A 17 8.45 -19.57 -23.71
CA GLN A 17 9.88 -19.79 -23.88
C GLN A 17 10.70 -19.32 -22.68
N ASP A 18 10.13 -18.49 -21.80
CA ASP A 18 10.76 -17.99 -20.58
C ASP A 18 10.19 -18.72 -19.34
N PRO A 19 10.92 -19.72 -18.78
CA PRO A 19 10.50 -20.41 -17.56
C PRO A 19 10.31 -19.48 -16.36
N TRP A 20 11.05 -18.37 -16.29
CA TRP A 20 10.92 -17.40 -15.22
C TRP A 20 9.57 -16.68 -15.31
N ALA A 21 9.17 -16.22 -16.51
CA ALA A 21 7.85 -15.61 -16.72
C ALA A 21 6.71 -16.58 -16.34
N TRP A 22 6.82 -17.87 -16.67
CA TRP A 22 5.83 -18.87 -16.25
C TRP A 22 5.79 -19.06 -14.72
N GLN A 23 6.96 -19.06 -14.05
CA GLN A 23 7.02 -19.11 -12.59
C GLN A 23 6.35 -17.92 -11.94
N GLN A 24 6.44 -16.71 -12.51
CA GLN A 24 5.75 -15.53 -11.98
C GLN A 24 4.22 -15.65 -12.11
N VAL A 25 3.71 -16.15 -13.25
CA VAL A 25 2.27 -16.41 -13.42
C VAL A 25 1.77 -17.48 -12.44
N ALA A 26 2.52 -18.58 -12.27
CA ALA A 26 2.18 -19.64 -11.33
C ALA A 26 2.22 -19.15 -9.87
N ARG A 27 3.24 -18.36 -9.51
CA ARG A 27 3.38 -17.72 -8.19
C ARG A 27 2.16 -16.86 -7.89
N ARG A 28 1.77 -15.99 -8.82
CA ARG A 28 0.57 -15.15 -8.69
C ARG A 28 -0.69 -15.96 -8.44
N SER A 29 -0.92 -17.01 -9.23
CA SER A 29 -2.07 -17.91 -9.06
C SER A 29 -2.11 -18.51 -7.65
N ARG A 30 -0.96 -18.98 -7.15
CA ARG A 30 -0.84 -19.56 -5.82
C ARG A 30 -1.10 -18.54 -4.71
N VAL A 31 -0.51 -17.35 -4.78
CA VAL A 31 -0.75 -16.24 -3.83
C VAL A 31 -2.24 -15.93 -3.74
N MET A 32 -2.91 -15.75 -4.88
CA MET A 32 -4.35 -15.46 -4.92
C MET A 32 -5.17 -16.59 -4.28
N SER A 33 -4.81 -17.85 -4.54
CA SER A 33 -5.51 -18.99 -3.95
C SER A 33 -5.33 -19.07 -2.43
N GLU A 34 -4.12 -18.82 -1.92
CA GLU A 34 -3.86 -18.84 -0.48
C GLU A 34 -4.54 -17.69 0.26
N PHE A 35 -4.56 -16.48 -0.31
CA PHE A 35 -5.31 -15.35 0.26
C PHE A 35 -6.79 -15.70 0.45
N ARG A 36 -7.43 -16.23 -0.60
CA ARG A 36 -8.83 -16.69 -0.52
C ARG A 36 -9.00 -17.78 0.53
N SER A 37 -8.07 -18.73 0.59
CA SER A 37 -8.07 -19.83 1.55
C SER A 37 -8.02 -19.34 3.00
N VAL A 38 -7.14 -18.38 3.31
CA VAL A 38 -7.04 -17.75 4.64
C VAL A 38 -8.32 -16.99 4.99
N LEU A 39 -8.80 -16.14 4.08
CA LEU A 39 -9.99 -15.31 4.29
C LEU A 39 -11.25 -16.17 4.50
N ALA A 40 -11.42 -17.23 3.70
CA ALA A 40 -12.50 -18.19 3.85
C ALA A 40 -12.45 -18.92 5.20
N ARG A 41 -11.27 -19.35 5.66
CA ARG A 41 -11.12 -19.96 7.00
C ARG A 41 -11.48 -19.00 8.14
N ARG A 42 -11.24 -17.71 7.95
CA ARG A 42 -11.66 -16.65 8.89
C ARG A 42 -13.13 -16.23 8.72
N GLY A 43 -13.86 -16.85 7.79
CA GLY A 43 -15.28 -16.59 7.57
C GLY A 43 -15.58 -15.32 6.77
N HIS A 44 -14.61 -14.80 6.01
CA HIS A 44 -14.87 -13.66 5.12
C HIS A 44 -15.58 -14.13 3.84
N LEU A 45 -16.51 -13.31 3.35
CA LEU A 45 -17.20 -13.52 2.08
C LEU A 45 -16.59 -12.65 0.98
N GLU A 46 -16.28 -13.25 -0.17
CA GLU A 46 -15.78 -12.51 -1.33
C GLU A 46 -16.94 -11.77 -2.00
N GLN A 47 -16.81 -10.45 -2.19
CA GLN A 47 -17.63 -9.73 -3.14
C GLN A 47 -17.00 -9.89 -4.54
N PRO A 48 -17.63 -10.63 -5.46
CA PRO A 48 -17.08 -10.82 -6.79
C PRO A 48 -17.04 -9.51 -7.60
N PRO A 49 -15.96 -9.24 -8.36
CA PRO A 49 -15.89 -8.09 -9.24
C PRO A 49 -16.98 -8.17 -10.33
N GLY A 50 -17.70 -7.06 -10.55
CA GLY A 50 -18.74 -6.95 -11.59
C GLY A 50 -20.19 -7.10 -11.11
N HIS A 51 -20.42 -7.47 -9.86
CA HIS A 51 -21.78 -7.48 -9.27
C HIS A 51 -22.24 -6.12 -8.70
N ARG A 52 -21.47 -5.06 -8.93
CA ARG A 52 -21.79 -3.70 -8.47
C ARG A 52 -22.11 -2.79 -9.66
N PRO A 53 -22.99 -1.78 -9.48
CA PRO A 53 -23.19 -0.76 -10.50
C PRO A 53 -21.89 -0.01 -10.78
N GLU A 54 -21.72 0.47 -12.01
CA GLU A 54 -20.43 0.98 -12.49
C GLU A 54 -19.89 2.15 -11.64
N ARG A 55 -20.80 3.00 -11.15
CA ARG A 55 -20.52 4.13 -10.25
C ARG A 55 -19.89 3.73 -8.89
N TRP A 56 -19.84 2.43 -8.56
CA TRP A 56 -19.32 1.87 -7.30
C TRP A 56 -17.96 1.19 -7.51
N HIS A 57 -17.41 1.16 -8.74
CA HIS A 57 -16.09 0.56 -8.99
C HIS A 57 -14.95 1.35 -8.37
N GLY A 58 -14.02 0.63 -7.73
CA GLY A 58 -12.78 1.20 -7.18
C GLY A 58 -12.96 2.00 -5.90
N GLN A 59 -14.19 2.26 -5.46
CA GLN A 59 -14.44 3.02 -4.24
C GLN A 59 -14.27 2.14 -2.99
N PRO A 60 -13.50 2.57 -1.98
CA PRO A 60 -13.35 1.87 -0.69
C PRO A 60 -14.70 1.74 0.07
N LEU A 61 -15.73 2.44 -0.38
CA LEU A 61 -17.04 2.51 0.25
C LEU A 61 -17.94 1.29 -0.02
N ALA A 62 -17.67 0.49 -1.05
CA ALA A 62 -18.55 -0.63 -1.42
C ALA A 62 -18.56 -1.74 -0.35
N LEU A 63 -17.39 -2.14 0.16
CA LEU A 63 -17.29 -3.15 1.21
C LEU A 63 -17.83 -2.61 2.55
N ARG A 64 -17.66 -1.31 2.83
CA ARG A 64 -18.25 -0.64 4.00
C ARG A 64 -19.78 -0.69 3.97
N ALA A 65 -20.40 -0.52 2.81
CA ALA A 65 -21.84 -0.67 2.65
C ALA A 65 -22.29 -2.10 2.98
N LEU A 66 -21.57 -3.13 2.55
CA LEU A 66 -21.88 -4.52 2.92
C LEU A 66 -21.77 -4.75 4.43
N VAL A 67 -20.72 -4.23 5.07
CA VAL A 67 -20.57 -4.30 6.54
C VAL A 67 -21.78 -3.66 7.23
N THR A 68 -22.21 -2.50 6.74
CA THR A 68 -23.39 -1.80 7.25
C THR A 68 -24.69 -2.61 7.07
N CYS A 69 -24.81 -3.36 5.98
CA CYS A 69 -25.94 -4.25 5.72
C CYS A 69 -25.88 -5.58 6.51
N GLY A 70 -24.93 -5.74 7.44
CA GLY A 70 -24.85 -6.90 8.34
C GLY A 70 -23.91 -8.01 7.88
N PHE A 71 -23.15 -7.81 6.81
CA PHE A 71 -22.10 -8.76 6.42
C PHE A 71 -20.85 -8.53 7.28
N ALA A 72 -20.74 -9.26 8.39
CA ALA A 72 -19.71 -9.03 9.40
C ALA A 72 -18.26 -9.14 8.89
N ARG A 73 -18.00 -9.92 7.84
CA ARG A 73 -16.65 -10.10 7.27
C ARG A 73 -16.72 -10.22 5.76
N VAL A 74 -16.13 -9.26 5.05
CA VAL A 74 -16.18 -9.19 3.58
C VAL A 74 -14.81 -8.86 3.01
N TYR A 75 -14.54 -9.29 1.78
CA TYR A 75 -13.33 -8.91 1.06
C TYR A 75 -13.55 -8.82 -0.45
N GLU A 76 -12.65 -8.11 -1.13
CA GLU A 76 -12.55 -8.05 -2.58
C GLU A 76 -11.08 -8.20 -3.00
N ILE A 77 -10.82 -9.04 -4.00
CA ILE A 77 -9.54 -9.04 -4.73
C ILE A 77 -9.79 -8.41 -6.10
N SER A 78 -9.23 -7.22 -6.32
CA SER A 78 -9.46 -6.44 -7.53
C SER A 78 -8.20 -5.82 -8.08
N ARG A 79 -8.25 -5.43 -9.37
CA ARG A 79 -7.27 -4.50 -9.92
C ARG A 79 -7.51 -3.15 -9.26
N SER A 80 -6.44 -2.54 -8.75
CA SER A 80 -6.52 -1.18 -8.25
C SER A 80 -6.73 -0.21 -9.41
N THR A 81 -7.15 1.02 -9.08
CA THR A 81 -7.24 2.13 -10.02
C THR A 81 -5.86 2.59 -10.52
N PHE A 82 -4.77 2.22 -9.84
CA PHE A 82 -3.41 2.39 -10.35
C PHE A 82 -3.12 1.32 -11.42
N PRO A 83 -2.60 1.72 -12.60
CA PRO A 83 -2.35 0.78 -13.70
C PRO A 83 -1.51 -0.42 -13.26
N GLY A 84 -2.10 -1.61 -13.33
CA GLY A 84 -1.37 -2.88 -13.21
C GLY A 84 -1.24 -3.47 -11.81
N SER A 85 -1.68 -2.79 -10.74
CA SER A 85 -1.62 -3.38 -9.39
C SER A 85 -2.92 -4.05 -8.97
N THR A 86 -2.80 -5.03 -8.08
CA THR A 86 -3.81 -5.94 -7.55
C THR A 86 -3.79 -5.81 -6.05
N ARG A 87 -4.96 -5.56 -5.47
CA ARG A 87 -5.12 -5.42 -4.04
C ARG A 87 -6.10 -6.46 -3.51
N CYS A 88 -5.87 -6.89 -2.28
CA CYS A 88 -6.88 -7.54 -1.47
C CYS A 88 -7.34 -6.53 -0.42
N GLU A 89 -8.61 -6.16 -0.45
CA GLU A 89 -9.24 -5.28 0.54
C GLU A 89 -10.21 -6.12 1.36
N ALA A 90 -10.16 -6.05 2.69
CA ALA A 90 -11.01 -6.83 3.59
C ALA A 90 -11.48 -5.96 4.77
N TYR A 91 -12.70 -6.21 5.23
CA TYR A 91 -13.29 -5.52 6.37
C TYR A 91 -13.88 -6.53 7.36
N GLU A 92 -13.75 -6.23 8.65
CA GLU A 92 -14.41 -6.93 9.75
C GLU A 92 -15.23 -5.94 10.60
N ALA A 93 -16.50 -6.27 10.86
CA ALA A 93 -17.33 -5.61 11.85
C ALA A 93 -16.85 -5.94 13.27
N ASP A 94 -17.09 -5.02 14.20
CA ASP A 94 -16.65 -5.04 15.59
C ASP A 94 -15.16 -5.32 15.78
N ALA A 95 -14.34 -4.92 14.79
CA ALA A 95 -12.91 -5.10 14.77
C ALA A 95 -12.15 -3.78 14.99
N ASP A 96 -10.91 -3.92 15.46
CA ASP A 96 -9.95 -2.83 15.65
C ASP A 96 -8.66 -3.06 14.83
N LEU A 97 -7.71 -2.13 14.97
CA LEU A 97 -6.42 -2.23 14.29
C LEU A 97 -5.59 -3.45 14.72
N THR A 98 -5.84 -3.99 15.92
CA THR A 98 -5.16 -5.19 16.42
C THR A 98 -5.67 -6.42 15.68
N THR A 99 -6.99 -6.54 15.49
CA THR A 99 -7.60 -7.58 14.64
C THR A 99 -7.04 -7.53 13.22
N MET A 100 -6.83 -6.33 12.68
CA MET A 100 -6.24 -6.18 11.34
C MET A 100 -4.76 -6.60 11.31
N GLN A 101 -3.98 -6.40 12.37
CA GLN A 101 -2.62 -6.93 12.46
C GLN A 101 -2.63 -8.46 12.48
N ASP A 102 -3.55 -9.08 13.24
CA ASP A 102 -3.70 -10.53 13.29
C ASP A 102 -4.04 -11.10 11.90
N LEU A 103 -4.97 -10.44 11.17
CA LEU A 103 -5.30 -10.80 9.79
C LEU A 103 -4.09 -10.62 8.85
N ALA A 104 -3.32 -9.53 8.98
CA ALA A 104 -2.13 -9.30 8.18
C ALA A 104 -1.07 -10.39 8.39
N VAL A 105 -0.83 -10.79 9.66
CA VAL A 105 0.08 -11.89 10.02
C VAL A 105 -0.37 -13.20 9.35
N ASP A 106 -1.65 -13.55 9.46
CA ASP A 106 -2.19 -14.78 8.85
C ASP A 106 -2.01 -14.80 7.33
N LEU A 107 -2.36 -13.69 6.65
CA LEU A 107 -2.26 -13.57 5.20
C LEU A 107 -0.80 -13.64 4.74
N LEU A 108 0.07 -12.83 5.34
CA LEU A 108 1.45 -12.70 4.90
C LEU A 108 2.29 -13.94 5.24
N SER A 109 2.07 -14.56 6.40
CA SER A 109 2.78 -15.79 6.80
C SER A 109 2.41 -16.97 5.92
N THR A 110 1.12 -17.13 5.58
CA THR A 110 0.66 -18.20 4.70
C THR A 110 1.26 -18.05 3.30
N VAL A 111 1.35 -16.82 2.80
CA VAL A 111 1.96 -16.54 1.49
C VAL A 111 3.47 -16.75 1.48
N ALA A 112 4.18 -16.28 2.51
CA ALA A 112 5.62 -16.50 2.63
C ALA A 112 6.00 -18.00 2.59
N ALA A 113 5.16 -18.88 3.14
CA ALA A 113 5.37 -20.32 3.12
C ALA A 113 5.27 -20.94 1.70
N VAL A 114 4.49 -20.34 0.80
CA VAL A 114 4.24 -20.89 -0.54
C VAL A 114 5.05 -20.26 -1.67
N THR A 115 5.57 -19.05 -1.47
CA THR A 115 6.36 -18.31 -2.48
C THR A 115 7.87 -18.28 -2.20
N ALA A 116 8.33 -19.02 -1.18
CA ALA A 116 9.59 -18.80 -0.45
C ALA A 116 9.54 -17.50 0.38
N PRO A 117 10.09 -17.49 1.60
CA PRO A 117 10.02 -16.33 2.48
C PRO A 117 10.64 -15.13 1.77
N MET A 118 9.87 -14.06 1.60
CA MET A 118 10.49 -12.77 1.32
C MET A 118 11.51 -12.51 2.43
N PRO A 119 12.79 -12.25 2.11
CA PRO A 119 13.77 -11.90 3.13
C PRO A 119 13.23 -10.73 3.95
N GLY A 120 13.03 -10.95 5.24
CA GLY A 120 12.61 -9.92 6.18
C GLY A 120 11.12 -9.89 6.54
N ILE A 121 10.17 -10.30 5.68
CA ILE A 121 8.74 -10.26 6.04
C ILE A 121 8.36 -11.53 6.78
N VAL A 122 8.83 -11.63 8.03
CA VAL A 122 8.21 -12.49 9.03
C VAL A 122 7.59 -11.57 10.08
N LEU A 123 6.31 -11.27 9.90
CA LEU A 123 5.53 -10.65 10.96
C LEU A 123 5.26 -11.71 12.01
N THR A 124 6.23 -11.96 12.89
CA THR A 124 6.09 -12.93 13.99
C THR A 124 5.34 -12.36 15.18
N ALA A 125 5.18 -11.04 15.28
CA ALA A 125 4.63 -10.40 16.45
C ALA A 125 3.92 -9.07 16.15
N LYS A 126 2.93 -8.73 16.99
CA LYS A 126 2.31 -7.40 17.06
C LYS A 126 3.39 -6.38 17.36
N ALA A 127 3.66 -5.50 16.42
CA ALA A 127 4.68 -4.46 16.57
C ALA A 127 4.03 -3.17 17.07
N ARG A 128 4.68 -2.52 18.05
CA ARG A 128 4.44 -1.10 18.30
C ARG A 128 5.01 -0.33 17.11
N GLY A 129 4.16 0.45 16.45
CA GLY A 129 4.55 1.23 15.28
C GLY A 129 5.50 2.38 15.60
N VAL A 130 6.15 2.89 14.57
CA VAL A 130 6.85 4.18 14.60
C VAL A 130 5.87 5.23 14.10
N SER A 131 5.65 6.31 14.86
CA SER A 131 4.83 7.42 14.38
C SER A 131 5.39 7.98 13.08
N VAL A 132 4.52 8.29 12.11
CA VAL A 132 4.94 8.87 10.83
C VAL A 132 5.68 10.19 11.03
N HIS A 133 5.32 10.96 12.05
CA HIS A 133 5.97 12.23 12.38
C HIS A 133 7.41 12.00 12.85
N ALA A 134 7.66 10.96 13.65
CA ALA A 134 9.00 10.58 14.06
C ALA A 134 9.83 10.08 12.86
N ALA A 135 9.24 9.29 11.97
CA ALA A 135 9.91 8.81 10.77
C ALA A 135 10.29 9.95 9.81
N VAL A 136 9.35 10.87 9.57
CA VAL A 136 9.56 12.09 8.77
C VAL A 136 10.62 12.97 9.42
N GLY A 137 10.56 13.17 10.74
CA GLY A 137 11.58 13.92 11.47
C GLY A 137 12.98 13.32 11.30
N GLY A 138 13.09 11.99 11.32
CA GLY A 138 14.34 11.27 11.08
C GLY A 138 14.95 11.57 9.70
N VAL A 139 14.17 11.57 8.63
CA VAL A 139 14.66 11.85 7.27
C VAL A 139 14.90 13.34 7.02
N LEU A 140 14.17 14.23 7.71
CA LEU A 140 14.37 15.67 7.64
C LEU A 140 15.47 16.19 8.59
N GLY A 141 15.97 15.35 9.50
CA GLY A 141 16.98 15.73 10.48
C GLY A 141 16.48 16.71 11.55
N THR A 142 15.17 16.78 11.80
CA THR A 142 14.56 17.69 12.79
C THR A 142 13.36 17.05 13.49
N THR A 143 12.92 17.62 14.60
CA THR A 143 11.72 17.14 15.29
C THR A 143 10.47 17.57 14.52
N VAL A 144 9.69 16.59 14.08
CA VAL A 144 8.38 16.80 13.46
C VAL A 144 7.30 16.25 14.37
N THR A 145 6.26 17.05 14.58
CA THR A 145 5.09 16.74 15.41
C THR A 145 3.85 17.31 14.73
N PRO A 146 2.64 16.97 15.19
CA PRO A 146 1.41 17.62 14.72
C PRO A 146 1.38 19.15 14.90
N ASP A 147 2.24 19.72 15.77
CA ASP A 147 2.37 21.15 16.01
C ASP A 147 3.40 21.85 15.11
N THR A 148 4.15 21.09 14.29
CA THR A 148 5.13 21.67 13.37
C THR A 148 4.43 22.53 12.32
N SER A 149 4.90 23.77 12.15
CA SER A 149 4.25 24.73 11.24
C SER A 149 4.33 24.29 9.77
N ARG A 150 3.32 24.65 8.99
CA ARG A 150 3.26 24.39 7.54
C ARG A 150 4.45 24.99 6.82
N GLU A 151 4.84 26.22 7.15
CA GLU A 151 5.96 26.93 6.51
C GLU A 151 7.28 26.18 6.73
N THR A 152 7.46 25.60 7.91
CA THR A 152 8.63 24.80 8.24
C THR A 152 8.66 23.50 7.44
N LEU A 153 7.53 22.77 7.40
CA LEU A 153 7.43 21.53 6.63
C LEU A 153 7.59 21.76 5.12
N GLN A 154 6.98 22.81 4.59
CA GLN A 154 7.10 23.19 3.17
C GLN A 154 8.54 23.47 2.80
N ARG A 155 9.24 24.29 3.60
CA ARG A 155 10.66 24.61 3.36
C ARG A 155 11.51 23.35 3.35
N LEU A 156 11.37 22.49 4.36
CA LEU A 156 12.13 21.24 4.48
C LEU A 156 11.83 20.26 3.34
N ALA A 157 10.56 20.15 2.93
CA ALA A 157 10.17 19.32 1.79
C ALA A 157 10.84 19.79 0.49
N VAL A 158 10.84 21.11 0.24
CA VAL A 158 11.49 21.72 -0.93
C VAL A 158 13.02 21.53 -0.89
N GLU A 159 13.65 21.69 0.27
CA GLU A 159 15.09 21.42 0.46
C GLU A 159 15.46 19.96 0.15
N GLN A 160 14.53 19.04 0.40
CA GLN A 160 14.64 17.63 0.02
C GLN A 160 14.18 17.36 -1.42
N GLY A 161 13.93 18.37 -2.25
CA GLY A 161 13.50 18.19 -3.64
C GLY A 161 12.16 17.48 -3.82
N ILE A 162 11.29 17.52 -2.80
CA ILE A 162 9.96 16.90 -2.83
C ILE A 162 8.99 17.89 -3.46
N VAL A 163 8.31 17.45 -4.52
CA VAL A 163 7.29 18.27 -5.18
C VAL A 163 5.97 18.11 -4.43
N VAL A 164 5.48 19.22 -3.88
CA VAL A 164 4.21 19.33 -3.17
C VAL A 164 3.47 20.56 -3.64
N ASP A 165 2.13 20.49 -3.66
CA ASP A 165 1.28 21.64 -3.98
C ASP A 165 1.56 22.79 -3.01
N GLU A 166 1.67 24.02 -3.50
CA GLU A 166 1.88 25.19 -2.64
C GLU A 166 0.76 25.32 -1.60
N ALA A 167 -0.47 24.93 -1.92
CA ALA A 167 -1.64 24.92 -1.05
C ALA A 167 -1.73 23.68 -0.15
N ALA A 168 -0.74 22.79 -0.16
CA ALA A 168 -0.73 21.59 0.67
C ALA A 168 -0.85 21.93 2.16
N SER A 169 -1.74 21.23 2.83
CA SER A 169 -1.91 21.27 4.28
C SER A 169 -0.73 20.61 5.00
N VAL A 170 -0.59 20.84 6.31
CA VAL A 170 0.40 20.14 7.16
C VAL A 170 0.33 18.63 7.00
N ALA A 171 -0.89 18.08 6.96
CA ALA A 171 -1.14 16.66 6.79
C ALA A 171 -0.59 16.12 5.45
N GLU A 172 -0.85 16.84 4.36
CA GLU A 172 -0.40 16.48 3.02
C GLU A 172 1.12 16.59 2.88
N LEU A 173 1.73 17.57 3.54
CA LEU A 173 3.20 17.71 3.57
C LEU A 173 3.86 16.56 4.31
N VAL A 174 3.39 16.23 5.52
CA VAL A 174 3.91 15.08 6.29
C VAL A 174 3.75 13.80 5.48
N TYR A 175 2.58 13.58 4.88
CA TYR A 175 2.32 12.40 4.08
C TYR A 175 3.19 12.33 2.82
N ALA A 176 3.38 13.44 2.10
CA ALA A 176 4.24 13.50 0.92
C ALA A 176 5.71 13.21 1.25
N VAL A 177 6.22 13.73 2.38
CA VAL A 177 7.58 13.40 2.84
C VAL A 177 7.68 11.93 3.21
N TYR A 178 6.69 11.39 3.91
CA TYR A 178 6.64 9.97 4.23
C TYR A 178 6.68 9.10 2.97
N GLU A 179 5.82 9.36 1.99
CA GLU A 179 5.73 8.57 0.76
C GLU A 179 7.01 8.66 -0.09
N GLN A 180 7.61 9.85 -0.20
CA GLN A 180 8.75 10.06 -1.10
C GLN A 180 10.12 9.83 -0.44
N ARG A 181 10.21 9.88 0.90
CA ARG A 181 11.49 9.80 1.62
C ARG A 181 11.57 8.74 2.70
N VAL A 182 10.45 8.36 3.34
CA VAL A 182 10.45 7.30 4.36
C VAL A 182 10.22 5.94 3.71
N VAL A 183 9.18 5.81 2.88
CA VAL A 183 8.82 4.53 2.24
C VAL A 183 9.98 3.93 1.42
N PRO A 184 10.65 4.66 0.50
CA PRO A 184 11.65 4.08 -0.39
C PRO A 184 12.91 3.56 0.30
N VAL A 185 13.24 4.10 1.49
CA VAL A 185 14.42 3.71 2.27
C VAL A 185 14.10 2.68 3.36
N THR A 186 12.83 2.30 3.51
CA THR A 186 12.39 1.30 4.49
C THR A 186 12.59 -0.11 3.93
N HIS A 187 13.73 -0.72 4.26
CA HIS A 187 14.09 -2.05 3.75
C HIS A 187 13.51 -3.20 4.60
N ALA A 188 13.71 -3.15 5.92
CA ALA A 188 13.12 -4.12 6.84
C ALA A 188 11.63 -3.81 7.07
N PRO A 189 10.78 -4.80 7.39
CA PRO A 189 9.38 -4.51 7.67
C PRO A 189 9.24 -3.59 8.88
N GLN A 190 8.58 -2.47 8.66
CA GLN A 190 8.31 -1.47 9.68
C GLN A 190 6.83 -1.11 9.62
N LEU A 191 6.20 -1.08 10.79
CA LEU A 191 4.84 -0.58 10.95
C LEU A 191 4.92 0.91 11.30
N TYR A 192 4.25 1.74 10.51
CA TYR A 192 4.08 3.17 10.76
C TYR A 192 2.67 3.46 11.27
N THR A 193 2.54 4.37 12.23
CA THR A 193 1.27 4.77 12.88
C THR A 193 1.13 6.29 12.93
N ASP A 194 0.03 6.76 13.53
CA ASP A 194 -0.15 8.17 13.90
C ASP A 194 -0.09 9.10 12.68
N PHE A 195 -0.76 8.67 11.62
CA PHE A 195 -0.88 9.44 10.39
C PHE A 195 -1.78 10.66 10.58
N PRO A 196 -1.56 11.78 9.89
CA PRO A 196 -2.47 12.92 9.96
C PRO A 196 -3.89 12.56 9.49
N THR A 197 -4.91 12.86 10.31
CA THR A 197 -6.33 12.56 10.03
C THR A 197 -6.81 13.11 8.68
N ASN A 198 -6.40 14.33 8.32
CA ASN A 198 -6.85 14.96 7.07
C ASN A 198 -6.35 14.25 5.79
N ALA A 199 -5.25 13.48 5.88
CA ALA A 199 -4.79 12.64 4.77
C ALA A 199 -5.60 11.33 4.66
N PHE A 200 -6.34 10.95 5.71
CA PHE A 200 -7.10 9.72 5.80
C PHE A 200 -8.53 9.99 6.30
N PRO A 201 -9.37 10.65 5.49
CA PRO A 201 -10.70 11.14 5.92
C PRO A 201 -11.66 10.04 6.36
N LEU A 202 -11.40 8.79 5.97
CA LEU A 202 -12.20 7.61 6.32
C LEU A 202 -11.79 6.97 7.66
N ALA A 203 -10.69 7.42 8.27
CA ALA A 203 -10.19 6.87 9.51
C ALA A 203 -10.81 7.57 10.72
N ARG A 204 -11.12 6.79 11.77
CA ARG A 204 -11.36 7.32 13.11
C ARG A 204 -10.15 8.08 13.61
N THR A 205 -10.37 9.04 14.48
CA THR A 205 -9.29 9.77 15.15
C THR A 205 -8.76 9.02 16.36
N CYS A 206 -7.48 9.24 16.68
CA CYS A 206 -6.86 8.72 17.89
C CYS A 206 -7.39 9.44 19.12
N ALA A 207 -7.69 8.70 20.19
CA ALA A 207 -8.21 9.27 21.43
C ALA A 207 -7.21 10.21 22.14
N HIS A 208 -5.92 10.11 21.84
CA HIS A 208 -4.87 10.92 22.45
C HIS A 208 -4.55 12.20 21.68
N ASP A 209 -4.90 12.29 20.39
CA ASP A 209 -4.79 13.49 19.56
C ASP A 209 -5.68 13.32 18.32
N GLU A 210 -6.72 14.15 18.17
CA GLU A 210 -7.69 14.04 17.08
C GLU A 210 -7.12 14.36 15.70
N ARG A 211 -5.94 15.00 15.65
CA ARG A 211 -5.20 15.25 14.40
C ARG A 211 -4.55 13.99 13.85
N LEU A 212 -4.56 12.90 14.62
CA LEU A 212 -3.98 11.61 14.25
C LEU A 212 -5.09 10.59 13.94
N ALA A 213 -4.89 9.82 12.88
CA ALA A 213 -5.77 8.75 12.44
C ALA A 213 -5.43 7.43 13.11
N GLN A 214 -6.47 6.67 13.48
CA GLN A 214 -6.37 5.26 13.83
C GLN A 214 -6.09 4.45 12.57
N ARG A 215 -4.82 4.44 12.18
CA ARG A 215 -4.32 3.74 11.00
C ARG A 215 -2.90 3.23 11.26
N TRP A 216 -2.57 2.12 10.62
CA TRP A 216 -1.19 1.74 10.42
C TRP A 216 -0.91 1.37 8.96
N THR A 217 0.35 1.54 8.54
CA THR A 217 0.88 1.01 7.28
C THR A 217 2.09 0.14 7.59
N LEU A 218 2.12 -1.08 7.06
CA LEU A 218 3.29 -1.92 7.00
C LEU A 218 4.07 -1.65 5.71
N VAL A 219 5.32 -1.23 5.85
CA VAL A 219 6.23 -0.94 4.75
C VAL A 219 7.41 -1.90 4.81
N ALA A 220 7.82 -2.43 3.67
CA ALA A 220 9.02 -3.26 3.54
C ALA A 220 9.56 -3.17 2.11
N ALA A 221 10.86 -3.41 1.94
CA ALA A 221 11.54 -3.40 0.65
C ALA A 221 11.22 -2.16 -0.23
N GLY A 222 11.07 -0.99 0.41
CA GLY A 222 10.81 0.25 -0.29
C GLY A 222 9.36 0.48 -0.71
N GLY A 223 8.40 -0.33 -0.25
CA GLY A 223 6.99 -0.22 -0.64
C GLY A 223 5.99 -0.55 0.47
N GLU A 224 4.80 0.05 0.39
CA GLU A 224 3.70 -0.26 1.30
C GLU A 224 3.13 -1.66 1.00
N ILE A 225 3.26 -2.58 1.94
CA ILE A 225 2.80 -3.97 1.80
C ILE A 225 1.34 -4.09 2.17
N ALA A 226 0.95 -3.48 3.29
CA ALA A 226 -0.41 -3.51 3.78
C ALA A 226 -0.71 -2.25 4.58
N ALA A 227 -1.97 -1.85 4.62
CA ALA A 227 -2.40 -0.76 5.48
C ALA A 227 -3.79 -1.04 6.04
N ALA A 228 -4.00 -0.73 7.31
CA ALA A 228 -5.28 -0.91 7.96
C ALA A 228 -5.76 0.34 8.66
N THR A 229 -7.07 0.48 8.71
CA THR A 229 -7.77 1.67 9.20
C THR A 229 -8.89 1.22 10.11
N ALA A 230 -9.04 1.87 11.27
CA ALA A 230 -10.30 1.82 12.02
C ALA A 230 -11.26 2.82 11.37
N GLU A 231 -12.39 2.34 10.86
CA GLU A 231 -13.26 3.13 10.00
C GLU A 231 -14.08 4.15 10.79
N GLU A 232 -14.13 5.40 10.30
CA GLU A 232 -15.02 6.46 10.76
C GLU A 232 -16.46 6.12 10.36
N PRO A 233 -17.38 5.90 11.32
CA PRO A 233 -18.76 5.57 10.99
C PRO A 233 -19.62 6.80 10.66
N ASP A 234 -19.27 8.01 11.12
CA ASP A 234 -20.11 9.19 10.92
C ASP A 234 -19.97 9.79 9.50
N PRO A 235 -21.03 9.77 8.66
CA PRO A 235 -21.01 10.36 7.33
C PRO A 235 -20.71 11.85 7.32
N ALA A 236 -21.22 12.60 8.31
CA ALA A 236 -21.02 14.05 8.35
C ALA A 236 -19.54 14.38 8.57
N THR A 237 -18.89 13.66 9.48
CA THR A 237 -17.45 13.73 9.73
C THR A 237 -16.64 13.38 8.47
N ILE A 238 -16.99 12.30 7.76
CA ILE A 238 -16.29 11.93 6.51
C ILE A 238 -16.44 13.02 5.46
N GLN A 239 -17.67 13.50 5.23
CA GLN A 239 -17.97 14.54 4.24
C GLN A 239 -17.22 15.84 4.53
N GLN A 240 -17.09 16.22 5.81
CA GLN A 240 -16.33 17.39 6.21
C GLN A 240 -14.83 17.24 5.91
N ARG A 241 -14.28 16.02 6.00
CA ARG A 241 -12.84 15.75 5.81
C ARG A 241 -12.48 15.50 4.34
N MET A 242 -13.40 14.97 3.53
CA MET A 242 -13.15 14.69 2.12
C MET A 242 -13.13 15.98 1.28
N ARG A 243 -12.11 16.14 0.43
CA ARG A 243 -12.04 17.27 -0.52
C ARG A 243 -13.10 17.18 -1.62
N THR A 244 -13.39 15.96 -2.07
CA THR A 244 -14.39 15.64 -3.10
C THR A 244 -15.21 14.43 -2.63
N PRO A 245 -16.20 14.62 -1.74
CA PRO A 245 -17.06 13.54 -1.29
C PRO A 245 -17.95 13.07 -2.45
N ASP A 246 -17.66 11.90 -2.98
CA ASP A 246 -18.44 11.28 -4.04
C ASP A 246 -19.40 10.25 -3.43
N GLY A 247 -20.69 10.61 -3.33
CA GLY A 247 -21.76 9.74 -2.83
C GLY A 247 -23.10 10.47 -2.84
N ASP A 248 -24.17 9.80 -3.27
CA ASP A 248 -25.53 10.37 -3.22
C ASP A 248 -26.15 10.25 -1.81
N ALA A 249 -27.33 10.85 -1.60
CA ALA A 249 -27.97 10.85 -0.29
C ALA A 249 -28.30 9.44 0.24
N GLU A 250 -28.63 8.49 -0.65
CA GLU A 250 -28.90 7.10 -0.27
C GLU A 250 -27.63 6.45 0.29
N TRP A 251 -26.50 6.65 -0.38
CA TRP A 251 -25.20 6.14 0.05
C TRP A 251 -24.80 6.61 1.45
N TRP A 252 -24.86 7.92 1.70
CA TRP A 252 -24.51 8.47 3.00
C TRP A 252 -25.46 7.99 4.09
N SER A 253 -26.75 7.81 3.76
CA SER A 253 -27.72 7.21 4.66
C SER A 253 -27.40 5.75 5.01
N VAL A 254 -26.89 4.97 4.05
CA VAL A 254 -26.43 3.60 4.33
C VAL A 254 -25.26 3.64 5.30
N LEU A 255 -24.20 4.38 4.99
CA LEU A 255 -22.98 4.40 5.82
C LEU A 255 -23.22 4.90 7.26
N ALA A 256 -24.26 5.71 7.49
CA ALA A 256 -24.65 6.16 8.83
C ALA A 256 -24.94 5.01 9.82
N GLY A 257 -25.32 3.83 9.31
CA GLY A 257 -25.62 2.65 10.12
C GLY A 257 -24.42 1.74 10.38
N MET A 258 -23.21 2.12 9.95
CA MET A 258 -22.07 1.21 9.99
C MET A 258 -21.67 0.90 11.45
N PRO A 259 -21.59 -0.38 11.85
CA PRO A 259 -21.06 -0.73 13.17
C PRO A 259 -19.58 -0.33 13.26
N PRO A 260 -18.99 -0.28 14.48
CA PRO A 260 -17.55 -0.17 14.61
C PRO A 260 -16.88 -1.22 13.71
N ALA A 261 -15.96 -0.81 12.86
CA ALA A 261 -15.31 -1.71 11.91
C ALA A 261 -13.86 -1.30 11.68
N ALA A 262 -13.06 -2.25 11.20
CA ALA A 262 -11.73 -1.99 10.69
C ALA A 262 -11.55 -2.68 9.34
N GLY A 263 -10.82 -2.00 8.45
CA GLY A 263 -10.47 -2.50 7.13
C GLY A 263 -8.97 -2.65 6.96
N ILE A 264 -8.54 -3.56 6.10
CA ILE A 264 -7.16 -3.73 5.66
C ILE A 264 -7.09 -3.81 4.14
N THR A 265 -6.09 -3.17 3.55
CA THR A 265 -5.69 -3.36 2.16
C THR A 265 -4.30 -3.99 2.12
N VAL A 266 -4.11 -5.01 1.28
CA VAL A 266 -2.82 -5.66 1.03
C VAL A 266 -2.47 -5.57 -0.45
N HIS A 267 -1.28 -5.06 -0.76
CA HIS A 267 -0.76 -4.91 -2.11
C HIS A 267 -0.11 -6.21 -2.57
N LEU A 268 -0.86 -7.02 -3.32
CA LEU A 268 -0.41 -8.36 -3.70
C LEU A 268 0.83 -8.33 -4.59
N ASP A 269 0.99 -7.32 -5.44
CA ASP A 269 2.13 -7.25 -6.35
C ASP A 269 3.45 -7.02 -5.61
N HIS A 270 3.47 -6.26 -4.52
CA HIS A 270 4.69 -6.10 -3.72
C HIS A 270 5.15 -7.44 -3.10
N LEU A 271 4.21 -8.36 -2.84
CA LEU A 271 4.53 -9.72 -2.38
C LEU A 271 5.13 -10.61 -3.48
N MET A 272 4.95 -10.22 -4.74
CA MET A 272 5.39 -10.97 -5.92
C MET A 272 6.64 -10.38 -6.55
N THR A 273 6.82 -9.05 -6.48
CA THR A 273 7.86 -8.32 -7.22
C THR A 273 9.06 -7.91 -6.38
N THR A 274 9.12 -8.16 -5.07
CA THR A 274 10.30 -7.79 -4.28
C THR A 274 11.56 -8.45 -4.88
N PRO A 275 12.45 -7.68 -5.50
CA PRO A 275 13.61 -8.23 -6.18
C PRO A 275 14.60 -8.67 -5.10
N VAL A 276 15.09 -9.91 -5.18
CA VAL A 276 16.48 -10.15 -4.79
C VAL A 276 17.29 -9.25 -5.70
N SER A 277 17.87 -8.19 -5.14
CA SER A 277 18.68 -7.21 -5.87
C SER A 277 19.70 -7.95 -6.74
N ARG A 278 19.85 -7.54 -8.01
CA ARG A 278 21.03 -7.79 -8.88
C ARG A 278 21.85 -9.03 -8.54
N ILE A 279 21.57 -10.16 -9.21
CA ILE A 279 22.57 -11.21 -9.41
C ILE A 279 22.50 -11.62 -10.89
N GLY A 280 23.48 -11.13 -11.65
CA GLY A 280 23.73 -11.47 -13.06
C GLY A 280 24.10 -10.25 -13.91
N GLY A 281 25.34 -9.77 -13.83
CA GLY A 281 25.96 -9.04 -14.95
C GLY A 281 25.94 -9.92 -16.21
N THR A 282 26.07 -9.43 -17.44
CA THR A 282 26.97 -8.40 -17.97
C THR A 282 26.51 -8.05 -19.38
N THR A 283 26.61 -6.79 -19.78
CA THR A 283 27.07 -6.44 -21.14
C THR A 283 27.91 -5.18 -21.01
N ASP A 284 29.18 -5.38 -20.69
CA ASP A 284 30.23 -4.48 -21.14
C ASP A 284 30.64 -5.00 -22.53
N GLU A 285 30.25 -4.28 -23.57
CA GLU A 285 30.95 -4.22 -24.85
C GLU A 285 30.84 -2.77 -25.34
N SER A 286 31.47 -1.86 -24.60
CA SER A 286 32.07 -0.69 -25.22
C SER A 286 33.50 -1.05 -25.59
N THR A 287 33.68 -1.58 -26.79
CA THR A 287 34.97 -1.54 -27.49
C THR A 287 35.27 -0.07 -27.73
N GLN A 288 36.02 0.52 -26.82
CA GLN A 288 36.62 1.83 -27.00
C GLN A 288 38.09 1.57 -27.29
N ASP A 289 38.42 1.67 -28.58
CA ASP A 289 39.77 1.79 -29.08
C ASP A 289 40.48 2.93 -28.33
N ASP A 290 41.52 2.60 -27.56
CA ASP A 290 42.54 3.57 -27.18
C ASP A 290 43.85 3.21 -27.91
N PRO A 291 44.50 4.19 -28.56
CA PRO A 291 45.64 3.97 -29.42
C PRO A 291 46.93 3.76 -28.63
N GLU A 292 47.81 2.95 -29.22
CA GLU A 292 49.22 2.77 -28.92
C GLU A 292 49.91 4.04 -28.38
N CYS A 293 50.50 3.92 -27.20
CA CYS A 293 51.60 4.76 -26.74
C CYS A 293 52.43 3.99 -25.71
N ASP A 294 53.21 3.01 -26.18
CA ASP A 294 54.41 2.57 -25.47
C ASP A 294 55.59 2.60 -26.44
N GLY A 295 56.29 3.72 -26.40
CA GLY A 295 57.65 3.82 -26.89
C GLY A 295 58.60 3.30 -25.82
N ASN A 296 59.57 2.52 -26.29
CA ASN A 296 60.91 2.35 -25.73
C ASN A 296 61.07 1.39 -24.53
N SER A 297 61.70 0.24 -24.74
CA SER A 297 63.15 0.07 -24.52
C SER A 297 63.54 -1.42 -24.46
N HIS A 298 64.53 -1.77 -25.28
CA HIS A 298 65.39 -2.98 -25.29
C HIS A 298 64.86 -4.28 -25.91
#